data_AF-A0A2E7BFZ9-F1
#
_entry.id   AF-A0A2E7BFZ9-F1
#
_cell.length_a   1.000
_cell.length_b   1.000
_cell.length_c   1.000
_cell.angle_alpha   90.00
_cell.angle_beta   90.00
_cell.angle_gamma   90.00
#
_symmetry.space_group_name_H-M   'P 1'
#
loop_
_entity.id
_entity.type
_entity.pdbx_description
1 polymer ?
#
loop_
_entity_poly.entity_id
_entity_poly.type
_entity_poly.pdbx_seq_one_letter_code
_entity_poly.pdbx_strand_id
1 'polypeptide(L)'
;MTQKLDIYTRVTNKIIADLEAGVRTWHQPWNAEHLAGRITRPLRHNGIGYRGLNIILLWAASVASSYTAPIWMTYRQAQQLGGQVRRGSKGETVVYTDKLRKTETDDNGQEREVAIPFMKGYTVFNVEQIDGLPEHYYATAQQMPKGIERDEAAEAFFAATGADIRHGGNRAYYALEPDYVQMPPFEAFEDAQAYYATLAHEVTHNAEVRIMPRRSSLTAAQWEDQRGVSA
;
A
#
# COMPACT_ATOMS: atom_id res chain seq x y z
N MET A 1 16.96 -2.28 30.94
CA MET A 1 16.66 -2.91 29.63
C MET A 1 15.33 -2.34 29.15
N THR A 2 15.35 -1.38 28.23
CA THR A 2 14.20 -0.49 28.00
C THR A 2 13.51 -0.83 26.67
N GLN A 3 12.27 -1.32 26.77
CA GLN A 3 11.18 -1.38 25.78
C GLN A 3 11.53 -1.42 24.28
N LYS A 4 11.94 -2.59 23.76
CA LYS A 4 11.84 -2.91 22.31
C LYS A 4 10.46 -3.47 21.92
N LEU A 5 9.73 -4.05 22.87
CA LEU A 5 8.39 -4.61 22.64
C LEU A 5 7.33 -3.54 22.31
N ASP A 6 7.53 -2.29 22.74
CA ASP A 6 6.49 -1.26 22.70
C ASP A 6 6.08 -0.84 21.28
N ILE A 7 7.01 -0.68 20.33
CA ILE A 7 6.67 -0.23 18.97
C ILE A 7 5.85 -1.29 18.22
N TYR A 8 6.25 -2.55 18.30
CA TYR A 8 5.51 -3.66 17.68
C TYR A 8 4.11 -3.75 18.27
N THR A 9 4.00 -3.78 19.61
CA THR A 9 2.72 -3.84 20.30
C THR A 9 1.83 -2.65 19.96
N ARG A 10 2.37 -1.43 19.91
CA ARG A 10 1.58 -0.24 19.57
C ARG A 10 1.03 -0.28 18.15
N VAL A 11 1.84 -0.69 17.17
CA VAL A 11 1.38 -0.80 15.78
C VAL A 11 0.36 -1.93 15.64
N THR A 12 0.61 -3.09 16.23
CA THR A 12 -0.33 -4.21 16.21
C THR A 12 -1.66 -3.84 16.86
N ASN A 13 -1.64 -3.21 18.03
CA ASN A 13 -2.85 -2.78 18.73
C ASN A 13 -3.65 -1.75 17.93
N LYS A 14 -2.97 -0.84 17.23
CA LYS A 14 -3.65 0.09 16.32
C LYS A 14 -4.34 -0.66 15.18
N ILE A 15 -3.66 -1.62 14.57
CA ILE A 15 -4.24 -2.42 13.48
C ILE A 15 -5.45 -3.23 13.99
N ILE A 16 -5.34 -3.83 15.18
CA ILE A 16 -6.46 -4.56 15.80
C ILE A 16 -7.65 -3.63 16.03
N ALA A 17 -7.43 -2.45 16.61
CA ALA A 17 -8.49 -1.48 16.85
C ALA A 17 -9.17 -1.02 15.55
N ASP A 18 -8.39 -0.78 14.50
CA ASP A 18 -8.94 -0.40 13.19
C ASP A 18 -9.82 -1.55 12.61
N LEU A 19 -9.40 -2.81 12.79
CA LEU A 19 -10.18 -3.99 12.36
C LEU A 19 -11.45 -4.20 13.18
N GLU A 20 -11.41 -3.97 14.50
CA GLU A 20 -12.58 -4.03 15.38
C GLU A 20 -13.61 -2.95 15.01
N ALA A 21 -13.15 -1.79 14.51
CA ALA A 21 -14.00 -0.75 13.95
C ALA A 21 -14.52 -1.06 12.53
N GLY A 22 -14.21 -2.25 11.98
CA GLY A 22 -14.60 -2.66 10.62
C GLY A 22 -13.75 -2.04 9.50
N VAL A 23 -12.69 -1.31 9.84
CA VAL A 23 -11.80 -0.63 8.89
C VAL A 23 -10.64 -1.55 8.54
N ARG A 24 -10.65 -2.10 7.32
CA ARG A 24 -9.52 -2.87 6.79
C ARG A 24 -8.45 -1.93 6.25
N THR A 25 -7.46 -1.59 7.06
CA THR A 25 -6.41 -0.59 6.74
C THR A 25 -5.57 -0.90 5.51
N TRP A 26 -5.45 -2.18 5.14
CA TRP A 26 -4.74 -2.64 3.93
C TRP A 26 -5.65 -2.89 2.74
N HIS A 27 -6.97 -2.82 2.91
CA HIS A 27 -7.92 -2.86 1.82
C HIS A 27 -8.05 -1.43 1.30
N GLN A 28 -7.62 -1.20 0.06
CA GLN A 28 -7.53 0.14 -0.53
C GLN A 28 -8.80 0.98 -0.28
N PRO A 29 -8.67 2.23 0.21
CA PRO A 29 -9.80 3.12 0.43
C PRO A 29 -10.22 3.77 -0.90
N TRP A 30 -10.72 2.99 -1.85
CA TRP A 30 -11.59 3.56 -2.89
C TRP A 30 -13.03 3.55 -2.38
N ASN A 31 -13.30 4.38 -1.39
CA ASN A 31 -14.65 4.91 -1.28
C ASN A 31 -14.71 6.07 -2.28
N ALA A 32 -15.43 5.83 -3.37
CA ALA A 32 -15.70 6.77 -4.45
C ALA A 32 -16.44 8.05 -4.01
N GLU A 33 -16.69 8.25 -2.71
CA GLU A 33 -17.35 9.44 -2.17
C GLU A 33 -16.39 10.60 -1.82
N HIS A 34 -15.07 10.38 -1.79
CA HIS A 34 -14.09 11.47 -1.63
C HIS A 34 -13.31 11.74 -2.93
N LEU A 35 -14.03 12.20 -3.95
CA LEU A 35 -13.46 12.79 -5.18
C LEU A 35 -12.67 14.10 -4.94
N ALA A 36 -12.52 14.55 -3.68
CA ALA A 36 -11.79 15.78 -3.33
C ALA A 36 -10.33 15.57 -2.90
N GLY A 37 -9.80 14.33 -2.88
CA GLY A 37 -8.39 14.12 -2.54
C GLY A 37 -7.97 12.67 -2.74
N ARG A 38 -7.37 12.39 -3.91
CA ARG A 38 -6.81 11.07 -4.22
C ARG A 38 -5.79 10.69 -3.14
N ILE A 39 -6.04 9.62 -2.39
CA ILE A 39 -5.05 9.08 -1.44
C ILE A 39 -3.92 8.43 -2.26
N THR A 40 -2.94 9.25 -2.61
CA THR A 40 -1.71 8.82 -3.30
C THR A 40 -0.74 8.19 -2.30
N ARG A 41 0.29 7.50 -2.81
CA ARG A 41 1.31 6.90 -1.96
C ARG A 41 1.93 7.97 -1.04
N PRO A 42 2.01 7.75 0.29
CA PRO A 42 2.57 8.75 1.19
C PRO A 42 4.03 9.03 0.83
N LEU A 43 4.39 10.30 0.79
CA LEU A 43 5.69 10.81 0.41
C LEU A 43 6.40 11.44 1.61
N ARG A 44 7.72 11.30 1.66
CA ARG A 44 8.58 12.06 2.58
C ARG A 44 8.69 13.51 2.08
N HIS A 45 9.23 14.40 2.92
CA HIS A 45 9.51 15.81 2.57
C HIS A 45 10.37 16.01 1.30
N ASN A 46 11.07 14.99 0.83
CA ASN A 46 11.91 15.02 -0.37
C ASN A 46 11.29 14.29 -1.57
N GLY A 47 9.98 13.97 -1.52
CA GLY A 47 9.26 13.29 -2.58
C GLY A 47 9.48 11.77 -2.64
N ILE A 48 10.36 11.20 -1.82
CA ILE A 48 10.57 9.74 -1.80
C ILE A 48 9.39 9.06 -1.09
N GLY A 49 8.76 8.10 -1.77
CA GLY A 49 7.65 7.33 -1.21
C GLY A 49 8.03 6.50 0.02
N TYR A 50 7.13 6.47 1.01
CA TYR A 50 7.22 5.53 2.12
C TYR A 50 7.10 4.08 1.63
N ARG A 51 7.59 3.13 2.43
CA ARG A 51 7.67 1.70 2.09
C ARG A 51 7.08 0.84 3.22
N GLY A 52 6.54 -0.31 2.85
CA GLY A 52 6.05 -1.32 3.77
C GLY A 52 4.96 -0.80 4.69
N LEU A 53 5.06 -1.17 5.98
CA LEU A 53 4.06 -0.87 7.02
C LEU A 53 3.72 0.62 7.15
N ASN A 54 4.67 1.51 6.85
CA ASN A 54 4.45 2.95 6.91
C ASN A 54 3.40 3.43 5.92
N ILE A 55 3.22 2.74 4.79
CA ILE A 55 2.18 3.09 3.81
C ILE A 55 0.80 2.93 4.47
N ILE A 56 0.57 1.77 5.08
CA ILE A 56 -0.70 1.41 5.74
C ILE A 56 -0.98 2.37 6.90
N LEU A 57 0.02 2.62 7.75
CA LEU A 57 -0.11 3.52 8.90
C LEU A 57 -0.49 4.96 8.48
N LEU A 58 0.17 5.48 7.46
CA LEU A 58 -0.07 6.86 6.99
C LEU A 58 -1.37 6.99 6.20
N TRP A 59 -1.80 5.96 5.47
CA TRP A 59 -3.13 5.93 4.86
C TRP A 59 -4.23 5.92 5.92
N ALA A 60 -4.13 5.06 6.93
CA ALA A 60 -5.08 5.02 8.03
C ALA A 60 -5.17 6.40 8.74
N ALA A 61 -4.03 7.05 8.96
CA ALA A 61 -4.00 8.39 9.55
C ALA A 61 -4.61 9.47 8.63
N SER A 62 -4.36 9.39 7.32
CA SER A 62 -4.92 10.31 6.33
C SER A 62 -6.45 10.22 6.32
N VAL A 63 -7.00 9.01 6.32
CA VAL A 63 -8.46 8.78 6.38
C VAL A 63 -9.03 9.28 7.71
N ALA A 64 -8.44 8.88 8.83
CA ALA A 64 -8.94 9.23 10.16
C ALA A 64 -8.95 10.74 10.43
N SER A 65 -8.00 11.48 9.84
CA SER A 65 -7.87 12.93 10.03
C SER A 65 -8.30 13.75 8.81
N SER A 66 -8.83 13.11 7.77
CA SER A 66 -9.22 13.74 6.49
C SER A 66 -8.10 14.54 5.80
N TYR A 67 -6.85 14.08 5.91
CA TYR A 67 -5.74 14.71 5.17
C TYR A 67 -5.80 14.32 3.70
N THR A 68 -5.60 15.31 2.84
CA THR A 68 -5.57 15.18 1.37
C THR A 68 -4.15 15.17 0.81
N ALA A 69 -3.22 15.86 1.46
CA ALA A 69 -1.85 15.96 1.02
C ALA A 69 -1.09 14.66 1.35
N PRO A 70 -0.33 14.09 0.41
CA PRO A 70 0.38 12.84 0.65
C PRO A 70 1.72 13.04 1.37
N ILE A 71 2.13 14.27 1.68
CA ILE A 71 3.47 14.58 2.16
C ILE A 71 3.50 14.58 3.69
N TRP A 72 4.44 13.82 4.24
CA TRP A 72 4.69 13.70 5.67
C TRP A 72 6.15 14.03 6.01
N MET A 73 6.36 14.72 7.13
CA MET A 73 7.69 15.10 7.57
C MET A 73 7.80 15.17 9.10
N THR A 74 9.01 15.02 9.62
CA THR A 74 9.27 15.17 11.06
C THR A 74 9.22 16.64 11.48
N TYR A 75 9.00 16.89 12.77
CA TYR A 75 9.02 18.26 13.32
C TYR A 75 10.30 19.03 12.98
N ARG A 76 11.47 18.37 13.08
CA ARG A 76 12.76 19.00 12.76
C ARG A 76 12.88 19.38 11.29
N GLN A 77 12.36 18.54 10.39
CA GLN A 77 12.33 18.84 8.95
C GLN A 77 11.41 20.03 8.66
N ALA A 78 10.24 20.10 9.31
CA ALA A 78 9.35 21.25 9.20
C ALA A 78 10.06 22.54 9.61
N GLN A 79 10.73 22.55 10.76
CA GLN A 79 11.48 23.73 11.24
C GLN A 79 12.63 24.13 10.31
N GLN A 80 13.36 23.16 9.74
CA GLN A 80 14.43 23.43 8.77
C GLN A 80 13.91 24.11 7.50
N LEU A 81 12.65 23.86 7.14
CA LEU A 81 11.98 24.47 5.99
C LEU A 81 11.26 25.78 6.35
N GLY A 82 11.44 26.30 7.57
CA GLY A 82 10.76 27.50 8.06
C GLY A 82 9.31 27.28 8.51
N GLY A 83 8.83 26.03 8.48
CA GLY A 83 7.48 25.67 8.89
C GLY A 83 7.35 25.39 10.39
N GLN A 84 6.15 25.62 10.92
CA GLN A 84 5.79 25.39 12.31
C GLN A 84 4.59 24.46 12.40
N VAL A 85 4.75 23.31 13.08
CA VAL A 85 3.61 22.44 13.38
C VAL A 85 2.63 23.20 14.29
N ARG A 86 1.35 23.20 13.91
CA ARG A 86 0.28 23.86 14.65
C ARG A 86 0.18 23.35 16.08
N ARG A 87 -0.08 24.27 17.01
CA ARG A 87 -0.21 23.92 18.42
C ARG A 87 -1.41 22.97 18.61
N GLY A 88 -1.16 21.83 19.26
CA GLY A 88 -2.19 20.81 19.50
C GLY A 88 -2.30 19.73 18.42
N SER A 89 -1.58 19.87 17.29
CA SER A 89 -1.51 18.81 16.28
C SER A 89 -0.88 17.53 16.84
N LYS A 90 -1.49 16.38 16.53
CA LYS A 90 -0.98 15.06 16.89
C LYS A 90 -0.17 14.49 15.73
N GLY A 91 1.04 14.02 16.01
CA GLY A 91 1.89 13.38 15.02
C GLY A 91 1.65 11.88 14.94
N GLU A 92 1.97 11.31 13.78
CA GLU A 92 1.82 9.90 13.48
C GLU A 92 3.14 9.15 13.60
N THR A 93 3.07 7.89 14.04
CA THR A 93 4.27 7.05 14.16
C THR A 93 4.56 6.37 12.84
N VAL A 94 5.77 6.56 12.33
CA VAL A 94 6.37 5.73 11.28
C VAL A 94 7.56 4.96 11.83
N VAL A 95 7.85 3.82 11.20
CA VAL A 95 8.86 2.87 11.63
C VAL A 95 9.99 2.80 10.61
N TYR A 96 11.22 2.91 11.09
CA TYR A 96 12.44 2.69 10.31
C TYR A 96 13.12 1.42 10.80
N THR A 97 13.46 0.53 9.87
CA THR A 97 14.18 -0.72 10.16
C THR A 97 15.48 -0.74 9.39
N ASP A 98 16.58 -1.04 10.08
CA ASP A 98 17.90 -1.15 9.49
C ASP A 98 18.79 -2.09 10.33
N LYS A 99 20.01 -2.39 9.87
CA LYS A 99 20.96 -3.25 10.58
C LYS A 99 22.14 -2.41 11.06
N LEU A 100 22.41 -2.45 12.36
CA LEU A 100 23.63 -1.89 12.93
C LEU A 100 24.75 -2.92 12.78
N ARG A 101 25.86 -2.55 12.15
CA ARG A 101 27.04 -3.42 12.07
C ARG A 101 27.91 -3.20 13.30
N LYS A 102 28.29 -4.28 13.97
CA LYS A 102 29.16 -4.26 15.14
C LYS A 102 30.22 -5.35 14.97
N THR A 103 31.47 -5.00 15.20
CA THR A 103 32.55 -5.98 15.26
C THR A 103 32.55 -6.63 16.64
N GLU A 104 32.44 -7.95 16.67
CA GLU A 104 32.56 -8.76 17.89
C GLU A 104 33.73 -9.72 17.72
N THR A 105 34.55 -9.86 18.77
CA THR A 105 35.64 -10.83 18.80
C THR A 105 35.07 -12.16 19.28
N ASP A 106 35.30 -13.21 18.50
CA ASP A 106 34.90 -14.57 18.89
C ASP A 106 35.77 -15.12 20.03
N ASP A 107 35.38 -16.27 20.58
CA ASP A 107 36.13 -16.94 21.66
C ASP A 107 37.54 -17.37 21.24
N ASN A 108 37.87 -17.34 19.95
CA ASN A 108 39.18 -17.64 19.37
C ASN A 108 40.00 -16.37 19.04
N GLY A 109 39.54 -15.18 19.40
CA GLY A 109 40.22 -13.92 19.14
C GLY A 109 40.06 -13.37 17.71
N GLN A 110 39.18 -13.96 16.88
CA GLN A 110 38.91 -13.48 15.53
C GLN A 110 37.80 -12.43 15.53
N GLU A 111 38.04 -11.31 14.84
CA GLU A 111 37.02 -10.28 14.65
C GLU A 111 35.99 -10.73 13.61
N ARG A 112 34.71 -10.73 14.01
CA ARG A 112 33.57 -11.02 13.15
C ARG A 112 32.61 -9.84 13.11
N GLU A 113 32.25 -9.42 11.90
CA GLU A 113 31.23 -8.40 11.71
C GLU A 113 29.83 -9.01 11.90
N VAL A 114 29.11 -8.57 12.93
CA VAL A 114 27.75 -9.00 13.27
C VAL A 114 26.77 -7.88 12.91
N ALA A 115 25.76 -8.22 12.10
CA ALA A 115 24.69 -7.31 11.74
C ALA A 115 23.50 -7.47 12.68
N ILE A 116 23.29 -6.49 13.56
CA ILE A 116 22.22 -6.47 14.56
C ILE A 116 21.02 -5.68 13.99
N PRO A 117 19.88 -6.32 13.67
CA PRO A 117 18.71 -5.60 13.20
C PRO A 117 18.15 -4.70 14.30
N PHE A 118 17.77 -3.48 13.94
CA PHE A 118 17.10 -2.53 14.81
C PHE A 118 15.90 -1.88 14.14
N MET A 119 14.99 -1.39 14.97
CA MET A 119 13.80 -0.68 14.58
C MET A 119 13.71 0.61 15.40
N LYS A 120 13.42 1.74 14.75
CA LYS A 120 13.22 3.05 15.38
C LYS A 120 11.88 3.64 14.94
N GLY A 121 11.11 4.12 15.90
CA GLY A 121 9.92 4.91 15.64
C GLY A 121 10.28 6.37 15.46
N TYR A 122 9.67 7.02 14.48
CA TYR A 122 9.73 8.47 14.30
C TYR A 122 8.32 9.03 14.29
N THR A 123 8.16 10.24 14.81
CA THR A 123 6.92 11.00 14.72
C THR A 123 6.97 11.92 13.51
N VAL A 124 5.98 11.80 12.64
CA VAL A 124 5.81 12.62 11.44
C VAL A 124 4.47 13.33 11.48
N PHE A 125 4.39 14.45 10.78
CA PHE A 125 3.23 15.30 10.65
C PHE A 125 2.91 15.43 9.17
N ASN A 126 1.62 15.45 8.84
CA ASN A 126 1.18 15.79 7.51
C ASN A 126 1.49 17.28 7.25
N VAL A 127 1.81 17.65 6.01
CA VAL A 127 2.02 19.06 5.63
C VAL A 127 0.84 19.96 5.97
N GLU A 128 -0.38 19.43 5.95
CA GLU A 128 -1.60 20.14 6.38
C GLU A 128 -1.62 20.46 7.87
N GLN A 129 -0.71 19.93 8.69
CA GLN A 129 -0.59 20.26 10.10
C GLN A 129 0.44 21.37 10.37
N ILE A 130 1.11 21.86 9.33
CA ILE A 130 2.29 22.73 9.43
C ILE A 130 1.97 24.05 8.73
N ASP A 131 2.17 25.17 9.41
CA ASP A 131 2.05 26.50 8.82
C ASP A 131 3.43 27.00 8.36
N GLY A 132 3.49 27.83 7.31
CA GLY A 132 4.73 28.48 6.88
C GLY A 132 5.69 27.64 6.03
N LEU A 133 5.25 26.48 5.51
CA LEU A 133 6.04 25.73 4.53
C LEU A 133 6.04 26.43 3.16
N PRO A 134 7.03 26.14 2.29
CA PRO A 134 6.97 26.54 0.89
C PRO A 134 5.70 26.04 0.18
N GLU A 135 5.15 26.85 -0.73
CA GLU A 135 3.85 26.59 -1.38
C GLU A 135 3.75 25.24 -2.09
N HIS A 136 4.85 24.76 -2.68
CA HIS A 136 4.89 23.46 -3.35
C HIS A 136 4.60 22.26 -2.42
N TYR A 137 4.69 22.42 -1.10
CA TYR A 137 4.30 21.39 -0.13
C TYR A 137 2.79 21.32 0.09
N TYR A 138 2.07 22.43 -0.14
CA TYR A 138 0.61 22.49 -0.04
C TYR A 138 -0.09 22.24 -1.37
N ALA A 139 0.66 22.23 -2.48
CA ALA A 139 0.14 21.90 -3.78
C ALA A 139 -0.49 20.51 -3.75
N THR A 140 -1.82 20.45 -3.71
CA THR A 140 -2.58 19.23 -3.96
C THR A 140 -2.12 18.68 -5.31
N ALA A 141 -1.89 17.36 -5.39
CA ALA A 141 -1.46 16.70 -6.63
C ALA A 141 -2.22 17.31 -7.81
N GLN A 142 -1.47 17.92 -8.75
CA GLN A 142 -2.04 18.57 -9.92
C GLN A 142 -3.08 17.62 -10.51
N GLN A 143 -4.31 18.11 -10.71
CA GLN A 143 -5.32 17.36 -11.45
C GLN A 143 -4.68 16.96 -12.78
N MET A 144 -4.52 15.66 -12.99
CA MET A 144 -4.03 15.15 -14.28
C MET A 144 -4.91 15.73 -15.38
N PRO A 145 -4.32 16.12 -16.52
CA PRO A 145 -5.06 16.79 -17.58
C PRO A 145 -6.27 15.95 -17.99
N LYS A 146 -7.44 16.59 -18.08
CA LYS A 146 -8.66 15.98 -18.60
C LYS A 146 -8.41 15.54 -20.04
N GLY A 147 -8.39 14.24 -20.25
CA GLY A 147 -8.23 13.59 -21.55
C GLY A 147 -7.44 12.30 -21.40
N ILE A 148 -7.99 11.31 -20.70
CA ILE A 148 -7.38 9.97 -20.70
C ILE A 148 -7.77 9.33 -22.03
N GLU A 149 -6.82 9.25 -22.96
CA GLU A 149 -7.00 8.52 -24.21
C GLU A 149 -6.66 7.05 -24.00
N ARG A 150 -7.46 6.17 -24.63
CA ARG A 150 -7.18 4.74 -24.64
C ARG A 150 -5.97 4.45 -25.53
N ASP A 151 -5.18 3.45 -25.15
CA ASP A 151 -4.04 3.00 -25.93
C ASP A 151 -4.51 1.93 -26.92
N GLU A 152 -4.50 2.26 -28.22
CA GLU A 152 -4.98 1.36 -29.27
C GLU A 152 -4.21 0.04 -29.31
N ALA A 153 -2.91 0.04 -29.03
CA ALA A 153 -2.11 -1.18 -29.02
C ALA A 153 -2.47 -2.06 -27.82
N ALA A 154 -2.74 -1.45 -26.66
CA ALA A 154 -3.21 -2.18 -25.48
C ALA A 154 -4.63 -2.75 -25.69
N GLU A 155 -5.56 -1.98 -26.26
CA GLU A 155 -6.90 -2.47 -26.62
C GLU A 155 -6.82 -3.67 -27.56
N ALA A 156 -5.99 -3.57 -28.62
CA ALA A 156 -5.79 -4.66 -29.57
C ALA A 156 -5.18 -5.91 -28.90
N PHE A 157 -4.21 -5.72 -28.01
CA PHE A 157 -3.62 -6.82 -27.24
C PHE A 157 -4.66 -7.53 -26.38
N PHE A 158 -5.43 -6.81 -25.57
CA PHE A 158 -6.42 -7.41 -24.67
C PHE A 158 -7.59 -8.03 -25.43
N ALA A 159 -8.04 -7.42 -26.52
CA ALA A 159 -9.04 -8.03 -27.41
C ALA A 159 -8.55 -9.38 -27.99
N ALA A 160 -7.27 -9.47 -28.36
CA ALA A 160 -6.67 -10.70 -28.88
C ALA A 160 -6.55 -11.83 -27.84
N THR A 161 -6.63 -11.52 -26.54
CA THR A 161 -6.59 -12.56 -25.48
C THR A 161 -7.86 -13.43 -25.43
N GLY A 162 -8.99 -12.92 -25.94
CA GLY A 162 -10.27 -13.61 -25.89
C GLY A 162 -10.83 -13.77 -24.47
N ALA A 163 -10.38 -12.95 -23.51
CA ALA A 163 -10.99 -12.84 -22.18
C ALA A 163 -12.33 -12.08 -22.27
N ASP A 164 -13.37 -12.56 -21.56
CA ASP A 164 -14.62 -11.80 -21.39
C ASP A 164 -14.37 -10.67 -20.39
N ILE A 165 -14.22 -9.44 -20.88
CA ILE A 165 -13.95 -8.24 -20.07
C ILE A 165 -15.24 -7.42 -19.97
N ARG A 166 -15.72 -7.21 -18.74
CA ARG A 166 -16.95 -6.48 -18.45
C ARG A 166 -16.65 -5.22 -17.65
N HIS A 167 -17.38 -4.15 -17.92
CA HIS A 167 -17.23 -2.87 -17.22
C HIS A 167 -18.43 -2.57 -16.34
N GLY A 168 -18.16 -2.09 -15.12
CA GLY A 168 -19.19 -1.75 -14.14
C GLY A 168 -18.70 -1.84 -12.70
N GLY A 169 -19.48 -1.29 -11.77
CA GLY A 169 -19.11 -1.26 -10.36
C GLY A 169 -17.83 -0.46 -10.10
N ASN A 170 -17.19 -0.73 -8.95
CA ASN A 170 -16.01 0.00 -8.46
C ASN A 170 -14.85 -0.94 -8.09
N ARG A 171 -14.85 -2.18 -8.59
CA ARG A 171 -13.83 -3.19 -8.27
C ARG A 171 -13.35 -3.89 -9.54
N ALA A 172 -12.05 -4.13 -9.62
CA ALA A 172 -11.45 -5.03 -10.60
C ALA A 172 -11.25 -6.41 -9.98
N TYR A 173 -11.60 -7.48 -10.70
CA TYR A 173 -11.35 -8.86 -10.30
C TYR A 173 -11.59 -9.83 -11.47
N TYR A 174 -10.90 -10.96 -11.47
CA TYR A 174 -11.29 -12.14 -12.25
C TYR A 174 -12.29 -13.02 -11.47
N ALA A 175 -13.42 -13.34 -12.09
CA ALA A 175 -14.45 -14.21 -11.56
C ALA A 175 -14.27 -15.63 -12.12
N LEU A 176 -13.81 -16.54 -11.25
CA LEU A 176 -13.41 -17.89 -11.64
C LEU A 176 -14.54 -18.76 -12.20
N GLU A 177 -15.61 -18.96 -11.44
CA GLU A 177 -16.74 -19.83 -11.84
C GLU A 177 -17.48 -19.32 -13.10
N PRO A 178 -17.81 -18.02 -13.23
CA PRO A 178 -18.47 -17.51 -14.42
C PRO A 178 -17.51 -17.08 -15.56
N ASP A 179 -16.20 -17.31 -15.41
CA ASP A 179 -15.11 -17.03 -16.38
C ASP A 179 -15.16 -15.63 -17.04
N TYR A 180 -15.09 -14.56 -16.24
CA TYR A 180 -14.99 -13.19 -16.78
C TYR A 180 -14.11 -12.29 -15.91
N VAL A 181 -13.54 -11.25 -16.52
CA VAL A 181 -12.81 -10.17 -15.86
C VAL A 181 -13.77 -9.00 -15.66
N GLN A 182 -14.00 -8.60 -14.41
CA GLN A 182 -14.69 -7.37 -14.07
C GLN A 182 -13.69 -6.23 -13.99
N MET A 183 -13.99 -5.11 -14.63
CA MET A 183 -13.28 -3.85 -14.50
C MET A 183 -14.25 -2.73 -14.09
N PRO A 184 -13.83 -1.76 -13.26
CA PRO A 184 -14.51 -0.47 -13.17
C PRO A 184 -14.53 0.24 -14.53
N PRO A 185 -15.42 1.23 -14.73
CA PRO A 185 -15.37 2.10 -15.90
C PRO A 185 -13.98 2.73 -16.08
N PHE A 186 -13.56 2.93 -17.32
CA PHE A 186 -12.22 3.46 -17.64
C PHE A 186 -11.97 4.82 -16.98
N GLU A 187 -13.02 5.63 -16.88
CA GLU A 187 -13.02 6.96 -16.27
C GLU A 187 -12.80 6.93 -14.75
N ALA A 188 -12.92 5.75 -14.12
CA ALA A 188 -12.61 5.57 -12.70
C ALA A 188 -11.09 5.49 -12.44
N PHE A 189 -10.27 5.35 -13.47
CA PHE A 189 -8.81 5.23 -13.36
C PHE A 189 -8.12 6.58 -13.53
N GLU A 190 -6.91 6.67 -12.96
CA GLU A 190 -6.14 7.93 -12.98
C GLU A 190 -5.57 8.28 -14.35
N ASP A 191 -5.16 7.26 -15.10
CA ASP A 191 -4.66 7.32 -16.47
C ASP A 191 -4.86 5.96 -17.16
N ALA A 192 -4.52 5.91 -18.46
CA ALA A 192 -4.70 4.71 -19.28
C ALA A 192 -3.79 3.57 -18.82
N GLN A 193 -2.57 3.89 -18.39
CA GLN A 193 -1.58 2.92 -17.94
C GLN A 193 -2.05 2.19 -16.67
N ALA A 194 -2.66 2.90 -15.72
CA ALA A 194 -3.23 2.33 -14.50
C ALA A 194 -4.39 1.38 -14.79
N TYR A 195 -5.24 1.74 -15.76
CA TYR A 195 -6.29 0.86 -16.25
C TYR A 195 -5.72 -0.42 -16.87
N TYR A 196 -4.80 -0.29 -17.85
CA TYR A 196 -4.26 -1.46 -18.55
C TYR A 196 -3.36 -2.34 -17.67
N ALA A 197 -2.65 -1.76 -16.68
CA ALA A 197 -1.89 -2.53 -15.70
C ALA A 197 -2.80 -3.37 -14.81
N THR A 198 -3.94 -2.81 -14.39
CA THR A 198 -4.95 -3.52 -13.60
C THR A 198 -5.61 -4.62 -14.44
N LEU A 199 -5.97 -4.30 -15.69
CA LEU A 199 -6.52 -5.27 -16.63
C LEU A 199 -5.53 -6.42 -16.89
N ALA A 200 -4.24 -6.14 -17.08
CA ALA A 200 -3.20 -7.16 -17.24
C ALA A 200 -3.14 -8.11 -16.04
N HIS A 201 -3.26 -7.58 -14.82
CA HIS A 201 -3.26 -8.38 -13.60
C HIS A 201 -4.42 -9.37 -13.58
N GLU A 202 -5.64 -8.92 -13.85
CA GLU A 202 -6.82 -9.79 -13.83
C GLU A 202 -6.84 -10.78 -15.00
N VAL A 203 -6.37 -10.37 -16.17
CA VAL A 203 -6.21 -11.27 -17.33
C VAL A 203 -5.13 -12.33 -17.06
N THR A 204 -4.14 -12.06 -16.21
CA THR A 204 -3.18 -13.09 -15.77
C THR A 204 -3.87 -14.18 -14.97
N HIS A 205 -4.80 -13.82 -14.07
CA HIS A 205 -5.62 -14.81 -13.33
C HIS A 205 -6.52 -15.61 -14.27
N ASN A 206 -7.10 -14.97 -15.30
CA ASN A 206 -7.86 -15.66 -16.34
C ASN A 206 -6.99 -16.67 -17.13
N ALA A 207 -5.79 -16.25 -17.52
CA ALA A 207 -4.85 -17.07 -18.28
C ALA A 207 -4.28 -18.24 -17.45
N GLU A 208 -4.02 -18.04 -16.14
CA GLU A 208 -3.57 -19.10 -15.23
C GLU A 208 -4.52 -20.30 -15.26
N VAL A 209 -5.82 -20.04 -15.21
CA VAL A 209 -6.85 -21.08 -15.23
C VAL A 209 -6.96 -21.77 -16.59
N ARG A 210 -6.81 -21.02 -17.69
CA ARG A 210 -6.90 -21.56 -19.07
C ARG A 210 -5.65 -22.33 -19.52
N ILE A 211 -4.47 -21.92 -19.08
CA ILE A 211 -3.17 -22.46 -19.57
C ILE A 211 -2.57 -23.48 -18.59
N MET A 212 -2.83 -23.36 -17.28
CA MET A 212 -2.33 -24.30 -16.26
C MET A 212 -3.47 -24.81 -15.35
N PRO A 213 -4.18 -25.89 -15.73
CA PRO A 213 -5.40 -26.34 -15.06
C PRO A 213 -5.21 -26.99 -13.67
N ARG A 214 -4.13 -26.72 -12.93
CA ARG A 214 -3.92 -27.29 -11.59
C ARG A 214 -3.95 -26.24 -10.49
N ARG A 215 -5.16 -25.97 -9.97
CA ARG A 215 -5.34 -25.73 -8.52
C ARG A 215 -6.75 -25.78 -7.94
N SER A 216 -7.83 -25.92 -8.71
CA SER A 216 -9.19 -25.72 -8.18
C SER A 216 -10.13 -26.93 -8.23
N SER A 217 -9.65 -28.16 -8.41
CA SER A 217 -10.52 -29.34 -8.52
C SER A 217 -10.20 -30.47 -7.53
N LEU A 218 -9.86 -30.14 -6.28
CA LEU A 218 -9.94 -31.13 -5.21
C LEU A 218 -10.95 -30.65 -4.15
N THR A 219 -12.06 -31.38 -4.02
CA THR A 219 -13.02 -31.15 -2.94
C THR A 219 -12.43 -31.68 -1.63
N ALA A 220 -12.92 -31.17 -0.49
CA ALA A 220 -12.45 -31.58 0.84
C ALA A 220 -12.50 -33.10 1.07
N ALA A 221 -13.39 -33.82 0.37
CA ALA A 221 -13.49 -35.28 0.41
C ALA A 221 -12.26 -36.01 -0.14
N GLN A 222 -11.49 -35.39 -1.04
CA GLN A 222 -10.31 -36.01 -1.67
C GLN A 222 -9.03 -35.84 -0.83
N TRP A 223 -9.08 -35.10 0.28
CA TRP A 223 -7.97 -34.94 1.23
C TRP A 223 -7.88 -36.07 2.28
N GLU A 224 -8.97 -36.79 2.57
CA GLU A 224 -8.96 -37.89 3.55
C GLU A 224 -8.41 -39.20 2.97
N ASP A 225 -8.55 -39.42 1.68
CA ASP A 225 -8.12 -40.65 0.99
C ASP A 225 -6.58 -40.77 0.84
N GLN A 226 -5.85 -39.65 0.90
CA GLN A 226 -4.38 -39.64 0.78
C GLN A 226 -3.63 -39.94 2.10
N ARG A 227 -4.34 -40.21 3.20
CA ARG A 227 -3.73 -40.63 4.48
C ARG A 227 -3.82 -42.13 4.77
N GLY A 228 -4.16 -42.97 3.79
CA GLY A 228 -4.39 -44.40 4.01
C GLY A 228 -3.68 -45.33 3.03
N VAL A 229 -2.37 -45.55 3.17
CA VAL A 229 -1.68 -46.84 2.87
C VAL A 229 -0.40 -46.85 3.70
N SER A 230 -0.02 -47.83 4.50
CA SER A 230 -0.59 -48.99 5.20
C SER A 230 0.57 -49.46 6.09
N ALA A 231 0.27 -50.20 7.16
CA ALA A 231 1.25 -51.14 7.70
C ALA A 231 1.63 -52.19 6.64
#